data_AF-K6DI85-F1
#
_entry.id   AF-K6DI85-F1
#
_cell.length_a   1.000
_cell.length_b   1.000
_cell.length_c   1.000
_cell.angle_alpha   90.00
_cell.angle_beta   90.00
_cell.angle_gamma   90.00
#
_symmetry.space_group_name_H-M   'P 1'
#
loop_
_entity.id
_entity.type
_entity.pdbx_description
1 polymer ?
#
loop_
_entity_poly.entity_id
_entity_poly.type
_entity_poly.pdbx_seq_one_letter_code
_entity_poly.pdbx_strand_id
1 'polypeptide(L)'
;MNKIPYLPHLEMKDLEEKANSKLIELHKTSRILGRHVLNIVKKEATLLQSPFPDDNLCAFVCQKKGYLFVYINSQIPEEKQNFAAAHELYHIWFDKDFLTNPEMLNSTTLNDETDNIRELRANLFAALLLIPKHVLEQELMFLEITKNELKSEHVVELAHTFEVPYKSMVRRLYEIGYINKTMTEQLYSEPYVSIIRRKLQLENGEIIKPVIHYEGLTKNAIDLYQEGLITPKRLRNLLSLLQKEPKDFGIELPDELPSEDEIDKLLEEEDG
;
A
#
# COMPACT_ATOMS: atom_id res chain seq x y z
N MET A 1 -13.93 23.76 -11.29
CA MET A 1 -15.01 22.79 -11.00
C MET A 1 -14.57 21.44 -11.54
N ASN A 2 -13.85 20.65 -10.75
CA ASN A 2 -13.68 19.23 -11.10
C ASN A 2 -14.97 18.54 -10.70
N LYS A 3 -15.69 17.96 -11.67
CA LYS A 3 -16.83 17.09 -11.38
C LYS A 3 -16.30 15.96 -10.51
N ILE A 4 -16.89 15.74 -9.33
CA ILE A 4 -16.63 14.51 -8.58
C ILE A 4 -17.07 13.36 -9.49
N PRO A 5 -16.16 12.49 -9.94
CA PRO A 5 -16.53 11.41 -10.83
C PRO A 5 -17.52 10.50 -10.10
N TYR A 6 -18.64 10.21 -10.77
CA TYR A 6 -19.76 9.49 -10.19
C TYR A 6 -20.13 8.30 -11.09
N LEU A 7 -20.20 7.12 -10.50
CA LEU A 7 -20.75 5.94 -11.16
C LEU A 7 -22.27 5.90 -10.96
N PRO A 8 -23.03 5.30 -11.89
CA PRO A 8 -24.46 5.05 -11.69
C PRO A 8 -24.72 4.35 -10.35
N HIS A 9 -25.84 4.66 -9.69
CA HIS A 9 -26.19 4.12 -8.37
C HIS A 9 -26.10 2.58 -8.31
N LEU A 10 -26.50 1.89 -9.38
CA LEU A 10 -26.45 0.43 -9.44
C LEU A 10 -25.00 -0.10 -9.42
N GLU A 11 -24.07 0.58 -10.11
CA GLU A 11 -22.65 0.20 -10.10
C GLU A 11 -22.00 0.49 -8.75
N MET A 12 -22.35 1.61 -8.12
CA MET A 12 -21.88 1.92 -6.76
C MET A 12 -22.32 0.84 -5.76
N LYS A 13 -23.57 0.39 -5.87
CA LYS A 13 -24.10 -0.67 -5.01
C LYS A 13 -23.37 -2.00 -5.23
N ASP A 14 -23.10 -2.37 -6.49
CA ASP A 14 -22.30 -3.57 -6.82
C ASP A 14 -20.89 -3.51 -6.22
N LEU A 15 -20.20 -2.36 -6.33
CA LEU A 15 -18.88 -2.18 -5.71
C LEU A 15 -18.94 -2.29 -4.18
N GLU A 16 -19.97 -1.72 -3.55
CA GLU A 16 -20.16 -1.80 -2.10
C GLU A 16 -20.44 -3.25 -1.66
N GLU A 17 -21.25 -4.00 -2.41
CA GLU A 17 -21.49 -5.42 -2.19
C GLU A 17 -20.20 -6.25 -2.33
N LYS A 18 -19.36 -5.97 -3.34
CA LYS A 18 -18.05 -6.60 -3.52
C LYS A 18 -17.09 -6.31 -2.35
N ALA A 19 -16.98 -5.05 -1.94
CA ALA A 19 -16.12 -4.64 -0.83
C ALA A 19 -16.56 -5.31 0.47
N ASN A 20 -17.86 -5.27 0.78
CA ASN A 20 -18.41 -5.93 1.96
C ASN A 20 -18.21 -7.45 1.94
N SER A 21 -18.37 -8.10 0.78
CA SER A 21 -18.10 -9.53 0.63
C SER A 21 -16.65 -9.87 0.96
N LYS A 22 -15.69 -9.06 0.47
CA LYS A 22 -14.26 -9.24 0.78
C LYS A 22 -13.95 -9.01 2.26
N LEU A 23 -14.57 -8.01 2.89
CA LEU A 23 -14.43 -7.78 4.34
C LEU A 23 -14.91 -8.98 5.17
N ILE A 24 -16.00 -9.64 4.74
CA ILE A 24 -16.53 -10.85 5.37
C ILE A 24 -15.55 -12.02 5.18
N GLU A 25 -15.09 -12.28 3.95
CA GLU A 25 -14.10 -13.35 3.65
C GLU A 25 -12.81 -13.19 4.47
N LEU A 26 -12.36 -11.94 4.67
CA LEU A 26 -11.15 -11.63 5.43
C LEU A 26 -11.35 -11.66 6.95
N HIS A 27 -12.59 -11.82 7.43
CA HIS A 27 -12.99 -11.65 8.83
C HIS A 27 -12.58 -10.27 9.41
N LYS A 28 -12.78 -9.21 8.62
CA LYS A 28 -12.37 -7.83 8.93
C LYS A 28 -13.55 -6.84 8.91
N THR A 29 -14.77 -7.32 9.13
CA THR A 29 -15.97 -6.48 9.02
C THR A 29 -15.90 -5.25 9.93
N SER A 30 -15.63 -5.41 11.22
CA SER A 30 -15.75 -4.32 12.21
C SER A 30 -14.42 -3.74 12.67
N ARG A 31 -13.45 -3.60 11.77
CA ARG A 31 -12.13 -3.03 12.10
C ARG A 31 -11.63 -2.13 10.99
N ILE A 32 -10.88 -1.11 11.39
CA ILE A 32 -10.14 -0.26 10.46
C ILE A 32 -9.03 -1.08 9.79
N LEU A 33 -8.90 -0.90 8.46
CA LEU A 33 -8.03 -1.72 7.63
C LEU A 33 -6.71 -1.08 7.22
N GLY A 34 -6.54 0.25 7.33
CA GLY A 34 -5.36 0.99 6.87
C GLY A 34 -4.04 0.24 7.08
N ARG A 35 -3.61 0.06 8.33
CA ARG A 35 -2.39 -0.69 8.72
C ARG A 35 -2.30 -2.12 8.23
N HIS A 36 -3.43 -2.75 7.93
CA HIS A 36 -3.52 -4.16 7.62
C HIS A 36 -3.65 -4.45 6.12
N VAL A 37 -3.87 -3.44 5.27
CA VAL A 37 -4.11 -3.66 3.84
C VAL A 37 -2.90 -4.29 3.14
N LEU A 38 -1.68 -3.89 3.50
CA LEU A 38 -0.46 -4.51 2.97
C LEU A 38 -0.35 -6.00 3.35
N ASN A 39 -0.87 -6.41 4.50
CA ASN A 39 -0.93 -7.83 4.87
C ASN A 39 -1.96 -8.60 4.06
N ILE A 40 -3.03 -7.95 3.59
CA ILE A 40 -3.98 -8.54 2.65
C ILE A 40 -3.28 -8.74 1.30
N VAL A 41 -2.55 -7.72 0.81
CA VAL A 41 -1.75 -7.84 -0.43
C VAL A 41 -0.78 -9.01 -0.35
N LYS A 42 -0.04 -9.17 0.76
CA LYS A 42 0.91 -10.29 0.94
C LYS A 42 0.28 -11.69 0.88
N LYS A 43 -1.03 -11.81 1.11
CA LYS A 43 -1.75 -13.09 0.95
C LYS A 43 -2.12 -13.40 -0.49
N GLU A 44 -2.21 -12.36 -1.33
CA GLU A 44 -2.68 -12.43 -2.71
C GLU A 44 -1.53 -12.34 -3.72
N ALA A 45 -0.44 -11.64 -3.38
CA ALA A 45 0.69 -11.35 -4.26
C ALA A 45 2.00 -11.15 -3.48
N THR A 46 3.12 -11.21 -4.19
CA THR A 46 4.43 -10.82 -3.66
C THR A 46 4.50 -9.29 -3.57
N LEU A 47 4.60 -8.75 -2.36
CA LEU A 47 4.74 -7.31 -2.14
C LEU A 47 6.18 -6.83 -2.36
N LEU A 48 6.34 -5.81 -3.18
CA LEU A 48 7.58 -5.04 -3.36
C LEU A 48 7.31 -3.60 -2.95
N GLN A 49 7.98 -3.12 -1.91
CA GLN A 49 7.84 -1.76 -1.42
C GLN A 49 9.22 -1.13 -1.38
N SER A 50 9.45 -0.09 -2.16
CA SER A 50 10.74 0.61 -2.22
C SER A 50 10.56 2.03 -2.77
N PRO A 51 11.53 2.93 -2.55
CA PRO A 51 11.43 4.28 -3.09
C PRO A 51 11.52 4.28 -4.63
N PHE A 52 10.63 5.02 -5.30
CA PHE A 52 10.74 5.32 -6.72
C PHE A 52 10.95 6.83 -6.96
N PRO A 53 11.96 7.23 -7.75
CA PRO A 53 12.31 8.64 -7.95
C PRO A 53 11.18 9.53 -8.47
N ASP A 54 10.26 8.97 -9.24
CA ASP A 54 9.05 9.64 -9.70
C ASP A 54 7.93 9.45 -8.68
N ASP A 55 7.62 10.52 -7.94
CA ASP A 55 6.54 10.54 -6.94
C ASP A 55 5.14 10.48 -7.56
N ASN A 56 5.05 10.62 -8.89
CA ASN A 56 3.82 10.39 -9.61
C ASN A 56 3.45 8.90 -9.63
N LEU A 57 4.44 7.99 -9.63
CA LEU A 57 4.18 6.55 -9.57
C LEU A 57 3.79 6.16 -8.14
N CYS A 58 2.56 5.68 -7.95
CA CYS A 58 2.05 5.26 -6.64
C CYS A 58 2.18 3.75 -6.45
N ALA A 59 1.70 2.98 -7.42
CA ALA A 59 1.68 1.52 -7.37
C ALA A 59 1.54 0.90 -8.77
N PHE A 60 1.71 -0.42 -8.84
CA PHE A 60 1.20 -1.23 -9.93
C PHE A 60 1.10 -2.70 -9.50
N VAL A 61 0.18 -3.44 -10.11
CA VAL A 61 0.15 -4.91 -10.08
C VAL A 61 0.68 -5.47 -11.40
N CYS A 62 1.48 -6.53 -11.36
CA CYS A 62 1.88 -7.24 -12.58
C CYS A 62 2.06 -8.74 -12.36
N GLN A 63 1.79 -9.53 -13.41
CA GLN A 63 2.07 -10.95 -13.43
C GLN A 63 3.32 -11.26 -14.25
N LYS A 64 4.27 -12.01 -13.67
CA LYS A 64 5.49 -12.45 -14.34
C LYS A 64 5.76 -13.93 -14.06
N LYS A 65 5.87 -14.73 -15.13
CA LYS A 65 6.10 -16.18 -15.06
C LYS A 65 5.10 -16.92 -14.14
N GLY A 66 3.83 -16.49 -14.15
CA GLY A 66 2.78 -17.06 -13.30
C GLY A 66 2.74 -16.50 -11.86
N TYR A 67 3.74 -15.73 -11.44
CA TYR A 67 3.76 -15.09 -10.13
C TYR A 67 3.19 -13.68 -10.19
N LEU A 68 2.38 -13.32 -9.19
CA LEU A 68 1.78 -12.00 -9.07
C LEU A 68 2.63 -11.13 -8.14
N PHE A 69 2.88 -9.90 -8.56
CA PHE A 69 3.63 -8.90 -7.82
C PHE A 69 2.81 -7.64 -7.68
N VAL A 70 2.87 -7.03 -6.50
CA VAL A 70 2.37 -5.67 -6.27
C VAL A 70 3.55 -4.81 -5.87
N TYR A 71 3.74 -3.73 -6.60
CA TYR A 71 4.70 -2.70 -6.26
C TYR A 71 3.99 -1.51 -5.59
N ILE A 72 4.56 -1.00 -4.49
CA ILE A 72 4.11 0.22 -3.82
C ILE A 72 5.31 1.17 -3.67
N ASN A 73 5.17 2.41 -4.13
CA ASN A 73 6.20 3.41 -3.95
C ASN A 73 6.26 3.86 -2.48
N SER A 74 7.38 3.63 -1.81
CA SER A 74 7.54 4.03 -0.40
C SER A 74 7.95 5.50 -0.22
N GLN A 75 8.03 6.29 -1.30
CA GLN A 75 8.26 7.75 -1.28
C GLN A 75 6.97 8.57 -1.28
N ILE A 76 5.81 7.94 -1.08
CA ILE A 76 4.55 8.65 -0.88
C ILE A 76 4.07 8.47 0.57
N PRO A 77 3.22 9.36 1.12
CA PRO A 77 2.66 9.21 2.46
C PRO A 77 1.99 7.84 2.69
N GLU A 78 2.06 7.32 3.91
CA GLU A 78 1.55 5.98 4.25
C GLU A 78 0.06 5.82 3.92
N GLU A 79 -0.75 6.86 4.14
CA GLU A 79 -2.17 6.82 3.78
C GLU A 79 -2.40 6.65 2.27
N LYS A 80 -1.49 7.16 1.42
CA LYS A 80 -1.53 6.95 -0.02
C LYS A 80 -1.04 5.56 -0.40
N GLN A 81 -0.03 5.04 0.30
CA GLN A 81 0.43 3.66 0.10
C GLN A 81 -0.68 2.66 0.44
N ASN A 82 -1.40 2.87 1.54
CA ASN A 82 -2.54 2.05 1.94
C ASN A 82 -3.67 2.11 0.91
N PHE A 83 -4.01 3.32 0.43
CA PHE A 83 -5.03 3.50 -0.59
C PHE A 83 -4.64 2.85 -1.93
N ALA A 84 -3.40 3.03 -2.37
CA ALA A 84 -2.86 2.39 -3.57
C ALA A 84 -2.86 0.86 -3.44
N ALA A 85 -2.49 0.31 -2.28
CA ALA A 85 -2.57 -1.13 -2.04
C ALA A 85 -4.01 -1.67 -2.11
N ALA A 86 -4.99 -0.95 -1.55
CA ALA A 86 -6.40 -1.31 -1.68
C ALA A 86 -6.92 -1.21 -3.12
N HIS A 87 -6.42 -0.24 -3.88
CA HIS A 87 -6.68 -0.09 -5.30
C HIS A 87 -6.14 -1.30 -6.08
N GLU A 88 -4.89 -1.72 -5.87
CA GLU A 88 -4.33 -2.89 -6.56
C GLU A 88 -5.07 -4.19 -6.21
N LEU A 89 -5.57 -4.33 -4.97
CA LEU A 89 -6.42 -5.47 -4.59
C LEU A 89 -7.69 -5.57 -5.43
N TYR A 90 -8.29 -4.45 -5.84
CA TYR A 90 -9.41 -4.48 -6.77
C TYR A 90 -9.02 -5.17 -8.08
N HIS A 91 -7.86 -4.80 -8.65
CA HIS A 91 -7.43 -5.39 -9.90
C HIS A 91 -7.15 -6.89 -9.77
N ILE A 92 -6.52 -7.29 -8.67
CA ILE A 92 -6.25 -8.70 -8.38
C ILE A 92 -7.54 -9.52 -8.28
N TRP A 93 -8.54 -8.99 -7.58
CA TRP A 93 -9.77 -9.73 -7.28
C TRP A 93 -10.77 -9.72 -8.43
N PHE A 94 -10.88 -8.63 -9.17
CA PHE A 94 -12.01 -8.40 -10.09
C PHE A 94 -11.60 -8.05 -11.53
N ASP A 95 -10.31 -7.90 -11.82
CA ASP A 95 -9.83 -7.39 -13.11
C ASP A 95 -8.65 -8.22 -13.66
N LYS A 96 -8.80 -9.54 -13.60
CA LYS A 96 -7.73 -10.51 -13.84
C LYS A 96 -7.17 -10.48 -15.26
N ASP A 97 -7.99 -10.09 -16.23
CA ASP A 97 -7.62 -10.05 -17.66
C ASP A 97 -6.52 -9.02 -17.96
N PHE A 98 -6.31 -8.04 -17.05
CA PHE A 98 -5.33 -6.97 -17.22
C PHE A 98 -4.05 -7.18 -16.39
N LEU A 99 -3.96 -8.25 -15.60
CA LEU A 99 -2.75 -8.54 -14.81
C LEU A 99 -1.52 -8.84 -15.67
N THR A 100 -1.74 -9.27 -16.93
CA THR A 100 -0.67 -9.51 -17.91
C THR A 100 -0.26 -8.27 -18.69
N ASN A 101 -1.05 -7.19 -18.65
CA ASN A 101 -0.73 -5.91 -19.27
C ASN A 101 -0.87 -4.79 -18.23
N PRO A 102 0.12 -4.65 -17.33
CA PRO A 102 0.00 -3.82 -16.14
C PRO A 102 -0.12 -2.33 -16.51
N GLU A 103 -1.14 -1.66 -15.97
CA GLU A 103 -1.24 -0.20 -15.97
C GLU A 103 -0.60 0.35 -14.69
N MET A 104 0.14 1.45 -14.80
CA MET A 104 0.76 2.10 -13.64
C MET A 104 -0.24 3.04 -12.98
N LEU A 105 -0.46 2.86 -11.68
CA LEU A 105 -1.26 3.77 -10.88
C LEU A 105 -0.44 5.03 -10.59
N ASN A 106 -0.89 6.15 -11.16
CA ASN A 106 -0.27 7.45 -10.97
C ASN A 106 -1.04 8.33 -9.96
N SER A 107 -0.42 9.42 -9.51
CA SER A 107 -0.96 10.28 -8.47
C SER A 107 -2.27 10.99 -8.86
N THR A 108 -2.44 11.36 -10.13
CA THR A 108 -3.68 11.98 -10.63
C THR A 108 -4.83 10.98 -10.59
N THR A 109 -4.57 9.75 -11.02
CA THR A 109 -5.54 8.65 -10.98
C THR A 109 -5.92 8.35 -9.54
N LEU A 110 -4.96 8.20 -8.62
CA LEU A 110 -5.22 7.98 -7.19
C LEU A 110 -6.08 9.08 -6.55
N ASN A 111 -6.02 10.30 -7.08
CA ASN A 111 -6.80 11.46 -6.60
C ASN A 111 -8.18 11.61 -7.28
N ASP A 112 -8.66 10.57 -7.96
CA ASP A 112 -9.92 10.58 -8.73
C ASP A 112 -9.93 11.57 -9.91
N GLU A 113 -8.76 11.93 -10.44
CA GLU A 113 -8.62 12.79 -11.63
C GLU A 113 -8.36 11.92 -12.87
N THR A 114 -9.25 10.97 -13.14
CA THR A 114 -9.17 10.03 -14.26
C THR A 114 -10.49 9.91 -15.00
N ASP A 115 -10.42 9.88 -16.34
CA ASP A 115 -11.55 9.53 -17.21
C ASP A 115 -11.64 8.01 -17.45
N ASN A 116 -10.66 7.23 -16.96
CA ASN A 116 -10.66 5.78 -17.07
C ASN A 116 -11.62 5.18 -16.03
N ILE A 117 -12.75 4.64 -16.51
CA ILE A 117 -13.79 4.05 -15.65
C ILE A 117 -13.28 2.86 -14.83
N ARG A 118 -12.28 2.13 -15.34
CA ARG A 118 -11.65 0.98 -14.67
C ARG A 118 -10.94 1.44 -13.40
N GLU A 119 -10.08 2.44 -13.54
CA GLU A 119 -9.34 3.07 -12.45
C GLU A 119 -10.26 3.78 -11.44
N LEU A 120 -11.32 4.42 -11.95
CA LEU A 120 -12.35 5.01 -11.10
C LEU A 120 -13.05 3.96 -10.23
N ARG A 121 -13.39 2.78 -10.79
CA ARG A 121 -13.95 1.65 -10.02
C ARG A 121 -12.97 1.13 -8.98
N ALA A 122 -11.69 1.05 -9.31
CA ALA A 122 -10.64 0.64 -8.38
C ALA A 122 -10.48 1.61 -7.20
N ASN A 123 -10.46 2.93 -7.45
CA ASN A 123 -10.45 3.94 -6.37
C ASN A 123 -11.70 3.88 -5.48
N LEU A 124 -12.86 3.75 -6.10
CA LEU A 124 -14.13 3.63 -5.39
C LEU A 124 -14.16 2.39 -4.52
N PHE A 125 -13.72 1.26 -5.06
CA PHE A 125 -13.57 0.02 -4.31
C PHE A 125 -12.59 0.19 -3.15
N ALA A 126 -11.43 0.83 -3.37
CA ALA A 126 -10.44 1.10 -2.33
C ALA A 126 -11.05 1.92 -1.17
N ALA A 127 -11.82 2.98 -1.47
CA ALA A 127 -12.52 3.77 -0.46
C ALA A 127 -13.58 2.95 0.29
N LEU A 128 -14.35 2.11 -0.42
CA LEU A 128 -15.36 1.24 0.19
C LEU A 128 -14.75 0.16 1.10
N LEU A 129 -13.61 -0.40 0.69
CA LEU A 129 -12.89 -1.41 1.45
C LEU A 129 -12.23 -0.82 2.70
N LEU A 130 -11.54 0.32 2.56
CA LEU A 130 -10.77 0.94 3.64
C LEU A 130 -11.66 1.71 4.61
N ILE A 131 -12.80 2.25 4.15
CA ILE A 131 -13.72 3.06 4.96
C ILE A 131 -15.14 2.45 4.91
N PRO A 132 -15.34 1.26 5.52
CA PRO A 132 -16.64 0.60 5.51
C PRO A 132 -17.68 1.48 6.22
N LYS A 133 -18.88 1.59 5.65
CA LYS A 133 -19.92 2.51 6.14
C LYS A 133 -20.18 2.35 7.64
N HIS A 134 -20.41 1.11 8.08
CA HIS A 134 -20.76 0.83 9.47
C HIS A 134 -19.62 1.14 10.45
N VAL A 135 -18.35 0.99 10.04
CA VAL A 135 -17.19 1.34 10.87
C VAL A 135 -17.08 2.87 10.96
N LEU A 136 -17.26 3.58 9.85
CA LEU A 136 -17.26 5.05 9.84
C LEU A 136 -18.39 5.63 10.70
N GLU A 137 -19.60 5.06 10.63
CA GLU A 137 -20.72 5.46 11.47
C GLU A 137 -20.43 5.22 12.97
N GLN A 138 -19.75 4.11 13.32
CA GLN A 138 -19.32 3.84 14.68
C GLN A 138 -18.29 4.86 15.19
N GLU A 139 -17.28 5.19 14.39
CA GLU A 139 -16.27 6.20 14.75
C GLU A 139 -16.88 7.60 14.89
N LEU A 140 -17.82 7.97 14.01
CA LEU A 140 -18.56 9.24 14.13
C LEU A 140 -19.36 9.32 15.43
N MET A 141 -20.01 8.21 15.83
CA MET A 141 -20.73 8.14 17.11
C MET A 141 -19.77 8.21 18.31
N PHE A 142 -18.63 7.51 18.24
CA PHE A 142 -17.62 7.51 19.31
C PHE A 142 -17.04 8.90 19.56
N LEU A 143 -16.80 9.67 18.50
CA LEU A 143 -16.33 11.05 18.57
C LEU A 143 -17.44 12.07 18.87
N GLU A 144 -18.69 11.62 19.06
CA GLU A 144 -19.87 12.46 19.30
C GLU A 144 -20.09 13.53 18.21
N ILE A 145 -19.66 13.27 16.97
CA ILE A 145 -19.75 14.23 15.87
C ILE A 145 -21.15 14.16 15.28
N THR A 146 -21.95 15.22 15.39
CA THR A 146 -23.23 15.31 14.67
C THR A 146 -23.06 15.87 13.26
N LYS A 147 -24.01 15.56 12.34
CA LYS A 147 -23.94 16.00 10.93
C LYS A 147 -23.75 17.52 10.76
N ASN A 148 -24.35 18.32 11.64
CA ASN A 148 -24.31 19.78 11.54
C ASN A 148 -23.04 20.39 12.16
N GLU A 149 -22.24 19.60 12.88
CA GLU A 149 -21.06 20.05 13.63
C GLU A 149 -19.74 19.54 13.04
N LEU A 150 -19.80 18.82 11.93
CA LEU A 150 -18.62 18.31 11.25
C LEU A 150 -17.75 19.48 10.73
N LYS A 151 -16.48 19.46 11.13
CA LYS A 151 -15.45 20.46 10.78
C LYS A 151 -14.24 19.76 10.18
N SER A 152 -13.35 20.55 9.59
CA SER A 152 -12.10 20.07 9.01
C SER A 152 -11.25 19.28 10.02
N GLU A 153 -11.23 19.67 11.30
CA GLU A 153 -10.54 18.91 12.36
C GLU A 153 -11.05 17.46 12.48
N HIS A 154 -12.36 17.28 12.51
CA HIS A 154 -12.97 15.94 12.61
C HIS A 154 -12.62 15.08 11.39
N VAL A 155 -12.59 15.67 10.20
CA VAL A 155 -12.23 14.93 8.98
C VAL A 155 -10.75 14.56 8.98
N VAL A 156 -9.87 15.43 9.48
CA VAL A 156 -8.44 15.12 9.64
C VAL A 156 -8.24 13.97 10.63
N GLU A 157 -8.94 14.01 11.77
CA GLU A 157 -8.91 12.95 12.77
C GLU A 157 -9.42 11.62 12.19
N LEU A 158 -10.58 11.61 11.52
CA LEU A 158 -11.11 10.41 10.86
C LEU A 158 -10.16 9.89 9.77
N ALA A 159 -9.63 10.75 8.91
CA ALA A 159 -8.72 10.32 7.84
C ALA A 159 -7.43 9.71 8.41
N HIS A 160 -6.92 10.25 9.52
CA HIS A 160 -5.79 9.66 10.24
C HIS A 160 -6.16 8.33 10.88
N THR A 161 -7.30 8.24 11.58
CA THR A 161 -7.80 7.02 12.22
C THR A 161 -7.97 5.88 11.21
N PHE A 162 -8.52 6.17 10.02
CA PHE A 162 -8.68 5.19 8.94
C PHE A 162 -7.42 4.98 8.09
N GLU A 163 -6.40 5.83 8.26
CA GLU A 163 -5.17 5.90 7.47
C GLU A 163 -5.41 5.96 5.96
N VAL A 164 -6.27 6.90 5.58
CA VAL A 164 -6.66 7.17 4.21
C VAL A 164 -6.40 8.64 3.87
N PRO A 165 -6.27 9.00 2.57
CA PRO A 165 -6.15 10.38 2.18
C PRO A 165 -7.36 11.21 2.64
N TYR A 166 -7.10 12.45 3.07
CA TYR A 166 -8.14 13.37 3.56
C TYR A 166 -9.31 13.51 2.57
N LYS A 167 -9.01 13.69 1.28
CA LYS A 167 -10.05 13.83 0.25
C LYS A 167 -10.89 12.56 0.09
N SER A 168 -10.31 11.38 0.25
CA SER A 168 -11.04 10.10 0.23
C SER A 168 -12.03 10.00 1.40
N MET A 169 -11.64 10.47 2.59
CA MET A 169 -12.55 10.54 3.76
C MET A 169 -13.69 11.52 3.53
N VAL A 170 -13.41 12.73 3.01
CA VAL A 170 -14.46 13.71 2.64
C VAL A 170 -15.42 13.11 1.62
N ARG A 171 -14.91 12.44 0.57
CA ARG A 171 -15.74 11.76 -0.43
C ARG A 171 -16.64 10.72 0.21
N ARG A 172 -16.08 9.89 1.10
CA ARG A 172 -16.85 8.82 1.76
C ARG A 172 -17.98 9.38 2.63
N LEU A 173 -17.72 10.44 3.39
CA LEU A 173 -18.73 11.14 4.19
C LEU A 173 -19.88 11.68 3.31
N TYR A 174 -19.57 12.14 2.10
CA TYR A 174 -20.59 12.57 1.14
C TYR A 174 -21.41 11.38 0.60
N GLU A 175 -20.74 10.28 0.22
CA GLU A 175 -21.40 9.08 -0.32
C GLU A 175 -22.40 8.45 0.65
N ILE A 176 -22.09 8.42 1.95
CA ILE A 176 -23.01 7.90 2.97
C ILE A 176 -24.09 8.91 3.39
N GLY A 177 -24.10 10.12 2.80
CA GLY A 177 -25.05 11.19 3.12
C GLY A 177 -24.84 11.83 4.49
N TYR A 178 -23.60 11.83 4.99
CA TYR A 178 -23.25 12.51 6.24
C TYR A 178 -23.05 14.01 6.02
N ILE A 179 -22.42 14.39 4.91
CA ILE A 179 -22.24 15.77 4.47
C ILE A 179 -22.96 15.99 3.13
N ASN A 180 -23.34 17.24 2.86
CA ASN A 180 -23.93 17.63 1.59
C ASN A 180 -22.86 18.12 0.60
N LYS A 181 -23.27 18.41 -0.63
CA LYS A 181 -22.38 18.87 -1.70
C LYS A 181 -21.64 20.17 -1.33
N THR A 182 -22.33 21.14 -0.72
CA THR A 182 -21.73 22.42 -0.31
C THR A 182 -20.60 22.23 0.69
N MET A 183 -20.83 21.41 1.73
CA MET A 183 -19.81 21.08 2.73
C MET A 183 -18.64 20.30 2.09
N THR A 184 -18.93 19.41 1.15
CA THR A 184 -17.90 18.66 0.40
C THR A 184 -16.96 19.61 -0.36
N GLU A 185 -17.52 20.60 -1.08
CA GLU A 185 -16.73 21.60 -1.82
C GLU A 185 -15.89 22.49 -0.89
N GLN A 186 -16.42 22.84 0.29
CA GLN A 186 -15.70 23.58 1.32
C GLN A 186 -14.51 22.77 1.86
N LEU A 187 -14.73 21.51 2.26
CA LEU A 187 -13.69 20.63 2.79
C LEU A 187 -12.62 20.31 1.74
N TYR A 188 -12.99 20.08 0.49
CA TYR A 188 -12.01 19.89 -0.60
C TYR A 188 -11.10 21.09 -0.82
N SER A 189 -11.59 22.29 -0.49
CA SER A 189 -10.86 23.54 -0.63
C SER A 189 -10.13 23.96 0.66
N GLU A 190 -10.14 23.15 1.71
CA GLU A 190 -9.52 23.45 3.01
C GLU A 190 -7.98 23.58 2.87
N PRO A 191 -7.40 24.80 3.01
CA PRO A 191 -5.96 24.97 2.84
C PRO A 191 -5.16 24.55 4.09
N TYR A 192 -5.81 24.39 5.24
CA TYR A 192 -5.12 24.22 6.53
C TYR A 192 -5.04 22.77 7.00
N VAL A 193 -5.33 21.77 6.15
CA VAL A 193 -5.28 20.34 6.51
C VAL A 193 -3.96 19.95 7.22
N SER A 194 -2.82 20.41 6.72
CA SER A 194 -1.51 20.12 7.32
C SER A 194 -1.29 20.83 8.67
N ILE A 195 -1.82 22.04 8.83
CA ILE A 195 -1.77 22.79 10.09
C ILE A 195 -2.67 22.14 11.13
N ILE A 196 -3.88 21.74 10.74
CA ILE A 196 -4.83 21.01 11.59
C ILE A 196 -4.20 19.70 12.07
N ARG A 197 -3.59 18.94 11.18
CA ARG A 197 -2.91 17.68 11.54
C ARG A 197 -1.84 17.90 12.62
N ARG A 198 -1.00 18.93 12.47
CA ARG A 198 -0.01 19.30 13.50
C ARG A 198 -0.65 19.78 14.80
N LYS A 199 -1.72 20.58 14.73
CA LYS A 199 -2.46 21.07 15.90
C LYS A 199 -3.03 19.91 16.73
N LEU A 200 -3.49 18.86 16.05
CA LEU A 200 -4.00 17.63 16.65
C LEU A 200 -2.89 16.66 17.08
N GLN A 201 -1.62 17.00 16.88
CA GLN A 201 -0.46 16.15 17.20
C GLN A 201 -0.49 14.77 16.51
N LEU A 202 -1.12 14.70 15.35
CA LEU A 202 -1.14 13.49 14.55
C LEU A 202 0.14 13.41 13.74
N GLU A 203 0.64 12.20 13.49
CA GLU A 203 1.82 12.01 12.65
C GLU A 203 1.61 12.68 11.29
N ASN A 204 2.53 13.60 10.96
CA ASN A 204 2.59 14.17 9.63
C ASN A 204 2.89 12.99 8.69
N GLY A 205 2.14 12.83 7.60
CA GLY A 205 2.47 11.85 6.54
C GLY A 205 3.80 12.15 5.82
N GLU A 206 4.72 12.83 6.50
CA GLU A 206 6.09 13.08 6.09
C GLU A 206 6.85 11.75 6.12
N ILE A 207 7.49 11.43 4.99
CA ILE A 207 8.28 10.23 4.85
C ILE A 207 9.60 10.46 5.59
N ILE A 208 9.69 10.00 6.83
CA ILE A 208 10.92 10.14 7.63
C ILE A 208 12.05 9.31 7.00
N LYS A 209 11.74 8.09 6.54
CA LYS A 209 12.64 7.24 5.72
C LYS A 209 11.81 6.29 4.82
N PRO A 210 12.02 6.28 3.51
CA PRO A 210 11.37 5.31 2.62
C PRO A 210 11.77 3.87 3.00
N VAL A 211 10.80 2.97 3.04
CA VAL A 211 10.99 1.54 3.37
C VAL A 211 11.45 0.76 2.15
N ILE A 212 12.44 -0.13 2.30
CA ILE A 212 12.77 -1.14 1.28
C ILE A 212 12.40 -2.53 1.83
N HIS A 213 11.35 -3.11 1.27
CA HIS A 213 10.81 -4.41 1.64
C HIS A 213 10.44 -5.21 0.39
N TYR A 214 11.20 -6.28 0.13
CA TYR A 214 10.87 -7.27 -0.90
C TYR A 214 10.48 -8.58 -0.23
N GLU A 215 9.19 -8.93 -0.34
CA GLU A 215 8.61 -10.07 0.37
C GLU A 215 9.36 -11.38 0.05
N GLY A 216 9.70 -12.13 1.09
CA GLY A 216 10.44 -13.40 0.98
C GLY A 216 11.92 -13.30 0.59
N LEU A 217 12.42 -12.16 0.05
CA LEU A 217 13.78 -12.07 -0.50
C LEU A 217 14.86 -12.40 0.53
N THR A 218 14.80 -11.77 1.70
CA THR A 218 15.80 -11.98 2.78
C THR A 218 15.84 -13.44 3.19
N LYS A 219 14.68 -14.02 3.54
CA LYS A 219 14.55 -15.39 4.01
C LYS A 219 15.06 -16.36 2.95
N ASN A 220 14.56 -16.25 1.72
CA ASN A 220 14.93 -17.16 0.63
C ASN A 220 16.42 -17.06 0.29
N ALA A 221 17.01 -15.86 0.30
CA ALA A 221 18.43 -15.71 0.04
C ALA A 221 19.29 -16.40 1.11
N ILE A 222 18.92 -16.27 2.39
CA ILE A 222 19.62 -16.92 3.50
C ILE A 222 19.46 -18.44 3.44
N ASP A 223 18.24 -18.94 3.25
CA ASP A 223 17.98 -20.38 3.18
C ASP A 223 18.77 -21.02 2.02
N LEU A 224 18.72 -20.42 0.82
CA LEU A 224 19.47 -20.91 -0.34
C LEU A 224 20.99 -20.90 -0.11
N TYR A 225 21.51 -19.94 0.67
CA TYR A 225 22.92 -19.91 1.02
C TYR A 225 23.28 -21.02 2.00
N GLN A 226 22.45 -21.22 3.04
CA GLN A 226 22.63 -22.30 4.03
C GLN A 226 22.53 -23.69 3.39
N GLU A 227 21.73 -23.83 2.34
CA GLU A 227 21.62 -25.05 1.53
C GLU A 227 22.76 -25.21 0.49
N GLY A 228 23.68 -24.25 0.40
CA GLY A 228 24.81 -24.28 -0.55
C GLY A 228 24.42 -24.04 -2.01
N LEU A 229 23.19 -23.56 -2.28
CA LEU A 229 22.67 -23.34 -3.63
C LEU A 229 23.09 -22.00 -4.24
N ILE A 230 23.58 -21.06 -3.42
CA ILE A 230 24.12 -19.78 -3.88
C ILE A 230 25.46 -19.46 -3.23
N THR A 231 26.31 -18.71 -3.93
CA THR A 231 27.63 -18.32 -3.44
C THR A 231 27.55 -17.18 -2.41
N PRO A 232 28.57 -16.99 -1.56
CA PRO A 232 28.71 -15.81 -0.68
C PRO A 232 28.50 -14.49 -1.42
N LYS A 233 29.10 -14.37 -2.62
CA LYS A 233 28.95 -13.20 -3.51
C LYS A 233 27.49 -12.99 -3.92
N ARG A 234 26.76 -14.06 -4.23
CA ARG A 234 25.35 -13.98 -4.62
C ARG A 234 24.48 -13.57 -3.43
N LEU A 235 24.74 -14.08 -2.22
CA LEU A 235 24.05 -13.65 -1.00
C LEU A 235 24.25 -12.14 -0.75
N ARG A 236 25.50 -11.65 -0.80
CA ARG A 236 25.80 -10.21 -0.66
C ARG A 236 24.99 -9.36 -1.64
N ASN A 237 24.97 -9.75 -2.91
CA ASN A 237 24.24 -9.02 -3.95
C ASN A 237 22.72 -9.00 -3.73
N LEU A 238 22.13 -10.06 -3.18
CA LEU A 238 20.69 -10.10 -2.92
C LEU A 238 20.32 -9.25 -1.69
N LEU A 239 21.11 -9.31 -0.62
CA LEU A 239 20.88 -8.50 0.58
C LEU A 239 21.15 -7.01 0.35
N SER A 240 22.12 -6.66 -0.51
CA SER A 240 22.40 -5.27 -0.86
C SER A 240 21.23 -4.57 -1.54
N LEU A 241 20.34 -5.31 -2.23
CA LEU A 241 19.09 -4.75 -2.78
C LEU A 241 18.15 -4.20 -1.69
N LEU A 242 18.29 -4.71 -0.46
CA LEU A 242 17.55 -4.29 0.72
C LEU A 242 18.37 -3.35 1.63
N GLN A 243 19.55 -2.93 1.18
CA GLN A 243 20.53 -2.19 1.99
C GLN A 243 20.92 -2.93 3.28
N LYS A 244 21.04 -4.27 3.19
CA LYS A 244 21.44 -5.15 4.29
C LYS A 244 22.71 -5.90 3.96
N GLU A 245 23.39 -6.36 4.99
CA GLU A 245 24.59 -7.18 4.90
C GLU A 245 24.38 -8.55 5.58
N PRO A 246 25.12 -9.59 5.18
CA PRO A 246 25.07 -10.91 5.82
C PRO A 246 25.25 -10.87 7.34
N LYS A 247 26.10 -9.96 7.84
CA LYS A 247 26.36 -9.76 9.26
C LYS A 247 25.12 -9.33 10.05
N ASP A 248 24.16 -8.66 9.43
CA ASP A 248 22.89 -8.25 10.05
C ASP A 248 22.05 -9.48 10.48
N PHE A 249 22.37 -10.65 9.93
CA PHE A 249 21.72 -11.93 10.19
C PHE A 249 22.63 -12.92 10.90
N GLY A 250 23.78 -12.47 11.42
CA GLY A 250 24.76 -13.34 12.08
C GLY A 250 25.48 -14.29 11.11
N ILE A 251 25.52 -13.98 9.82
CA ILE A 251 26.25 -14.75 8.81
C ILE A 251 27.60 -14.08 8.56
N GLU A 252 28.66 -14.72 9.02
CA GLU A 252 30.03 -14.37 8.64
C GLU A 252 30.36 -15.05 7.31
N LEU A 253 30.73 -14.25 6.32
CA LEU A 253 31.17 -14.77 5.02
C LEU A 253 32.70 -14.80 5.00
N PRO A 254 33.30 -15.77 4.30
CA PRO A 254 34.74 -15.75 4.05
C PRO A 254 35.14 -14.42 3.40
N ASP A 255 36.18 -13.79 3.96
CA ASP A 255 36.83 -12.61 3.38
C ASP A 255 37.62 -13.05 2.15
N GLU A 256 37.01 -12.85 0.99
CA GLU A 256 37.56 -13.15 -0.34
C GLU A 256 37.90 -14.64 -0.60
N LEU A 257 38.11 -14.98 -1.88
CA LEU A 257 38.42 -16.34 -2.32
C LEU A 257 39.67 -16.84 -1.58
N PRO A 258 39.81 -18.17 -1.35
CA PRO A 258 41.06 -18.71 -0.84
C PRO A 258 42.22 -18.16 -1.67
N SER A 259 43.27 -17.70 -1.00
CA SER A 259 44.48 -17.25 -1.68
C SER A 259 45.02 -18.38 -2.58
N GLU A 260 45.84 -18.06 -3.59
CA GLU A 260 46.52 -19.12 -4.37
C GLU A 260 47.21 -20.13 -3.44
N ASP A 261 47.78 -19.68 -2.32
CA ASP A 261 48.38 -20.55 -1.30
C ASP A 261 47.38 -21.49 -0.58
N GLU A 262 46.12 -21.09 -0.42
CA GLU A 262 45.07 -21.93 0.16
C GLU A 262 44.48 -22.91 -0.86
N ILE A 263 44.44 -22.51 -2.14
CA ILE A 263 44.07 -23.39 -3.25
C ILE A 263 45.13 -24.47 -3.46
N ASP A 264 46.42 -24.09 -3.44
CA ASP A 264 47.53 -25.03 -3.60
C ASP A 264 47.58 -26.06 -2.46
N LYS A 265 47.31 -25.64 -1.21
CA LYS A 265 47.21 -26.59 -0.09
C LYS A 265 46.06 -27.59 -0.22
N LEU A 266 44.91 -27.14 -0.72
CA LEU A 266 43.75 -28.03 -0.94
C LEU A 266 44.02 -29.04 -2.07
N LEU A 267 44.82 -28.67 -3.07
CA LEU A 267 45.23 -29.56 -4.16
C LEU A 267 46.34 -30.54 -3.73
N GLU A 268 47.24 -30.12 -2.82
CA GLU A 268 48.27 -31.00 -2.25
C GLU A 268 47.69 -32.06 -1.30
N GLU A 269 46.55 -31.80 -0.64
CA GLU A 269 45.89 -32.77 0.25
C GLU A 269 45.09 -33.86 -0.51
N GLU A 270 44.78 -33.68 -1.80
CA GLU A 270 44.09 -34.70 -2.62
C GLU A 270 45.03 -35.72 -3.29
N ASP A 271 46.35 -35.49 -3.27
CA ASP A 271 47.37 -36.36 -3.87
C ASP A 271 48.11 -37.27 -2.83
N GLY A 272 47.53 -37.43 -1.63
CA GLY A 272 48.04 -38.29 -0.53
C GLY A 272 47.42 -39.68 -0.43
#